data_AF-A0A6L7EZ96-F1
#
_entry.id   AF-A0A6L7EZ96-F1
#
_cell.length_a   1.000
_cell.length_b   1.000
_cell.length_c   1.000
_cell.angle_alpha   90.00
_cell.angle_beta   90.00
_cell.angle_gamma   90.00
#
_symmetry.space_group_name_H-M   'P 1'
#
loop_
_entity.id
_entity.type
_entity.pdbx_description
1 polymer ?
#
loop_
_entity_poly.entity_id
_entity_poly.type
_entity_poly.pdbx_seq_one_letter_code
_entity_poly.pdbx_strand_id
1 'polypeptide(L)'
;MTRTLSLLTPSGRLTLGNLVGALQPMAQRQEDAFYGVSDLHAMTTEHSPAELAERTREIATLLLAVGLDRATLFRQSRVPTHTGLAYLLECTATTGELGRMVQFKEKSTPSTRASLFTYPVLMAADILLYRPAVVPVGDDQRQHVELTRDLALRFNRRYGEVFTVPEIATPAVGARVMDLAEPTRKMSKSRPGSGVIGLLDPPDVVRRAVSRAVTDSDVGPDAVRRSPDKPGVTNLLDVLESCGGSAAGVTTYGALKRAVTDAVVATLEPLQDRYRELAADPSYVETVLAAGEERCRQVTEPVLAAASRAMGL
;
A
#
# COMPACT_ATOMS: atom_id res chain seq x y z
N MET A 1 20.53 6.65 -8.60
CA MET A 1 19.07 6.53 -8.67
C MET A 1 18.55 6.12 -7.30
N THR A 2 17.42 6.64 -6.85
CA THR A 2 16.89 6.34 -5.51
C THR A 2 15.98 5.13 -5.58
N ARG A 3 16.46 3.99 -5.06
CA ARG A 3 15.68 2.76 -4.95
C ARG A 3 14.36 2.99 -4.22
N THR A 4 13.27 2.42 -4.74
CA THR A 4 11.96 2.47 -4.08
C THR A 4 11.46 1.08 -3.74
N LEU A 5 10.79 0.95 -2.59
CA LEU A 5 10.19 -0.29 -2.12
C LEU A 5 8.77 0.00 -1.64
N SER A 6 7.79 -0.78 -2.09
CA SER A 6 6.44 -0.74 -1.53
C SER A 6 5.74 -2.08 -1.67
N LEU A 7 5.16 -2.58 -0.58
CA LEU A 7 4.42 -3.82 -0.58
C LEU A 7 2.97 -3.57 -0.15
N LEU A 8 2.01 -4.09 -0.91
CA LEU A 8 0.60 -4.01 -0.58
C LEU A 8 0.14 -5.30 0.08
N THR A 9 -0.37 -5.19 1.31
CA THR A 9 -0.92 -6.35 2.03
C THR A 9 -2.26 -6.79 1.42
N PRO A 10 -2.46 -8.08 1.08
CA PRO A 10 -3.73 -8.60 0.54
C PRO A 10 -4.82 -8.75 1.62
N SER A 11 -5.09 -7.70 2.39
CA SER A 11 -6.08 -7.67 3.49
C SER A 11 -7.49 -7.20 3.07
N GLY A 12 -7.69 -6.91 1.79
CA GLY A 12 -8.95 -6.43 1.22
C GLY A 12 -8.76 -6.01 -0.24
N ARG A 13 -9.86 -5.72 -0.94
CA ARG A 13 -9.85 -5.26 -2.33
C ARG A 13 -9.22 -3.86 -2.39
N LEU A 14 -8.36 -3.61 -3.38
CA LEU A 14 -7.78 -2.28 -3.57
C LEU A 14 -8.88 -1.27 -3.88
N THR A 15 -8.78 -0.08 -3.30
CA THR A 15 -9.76 1.00 -3.43
C THR A 15 -9.24 2.11 -4.33
N LEU A 16 -10.13 3.03 -4.73
CA LEU A 16 -9.77 4.26 -5.43
C LEU A 16 -8.67 5.05 -4.69
N GLY A 17 -8.73 5.06 -3.35
CA GLY A 17 -7.66 5.65 -2.54
C GLY A 17 -6.30 4.97 -2.66
N ASN A 18 -6.25 3.67 -2.94
CA ASN A 18 -4.99 2.99 -3.26
C ASN A 18 -4.48 3.36 -4.65
N LEU A 19 -5.36 3.46 -5.65
CA LEU A 19 -4.97 3.88 -7.00
C LEU A 19 -4.35 5.28 -6.98
N VAL A 20 -5.09 6.25 -6.42
CA VAL A 20 -4.67 7.66 -6.39
C VAL A 20 -3.48 7.88 -5.45
N GLY A 21 -3.54 7.33 -4.24
CA GLY A 21 -2.54 7.60 -3.21
C GLY A 21 -1.25 6.80 -3.32
N ALA A 22 -1.23 5.71 -4.11
CA ALA A 22 -0.08 4.80 -4.17
C ALA A 22 0.25 4.34 -5.60
N LEU A 23 -0.69 3.73 -6.33
CA LEU A 23 -0.38 3.07 -7.60
C LEU A 23 -0.05 4.06 -8.73
N GLN A 24 -0.75 5.18 -8.83
CA GLN A 24 -0.45 6.24 -9.80
C GLN A 24 0.96 6.84 -9.56
N PRO A 25 1.35 7.25 -8.33
CA PRO A 25 2.73 7.63 -8.05
C PRO A 25 3.78 6.55 -8.38
N MET A 26 3.47 5.27 -8.11
CA MET A 26 4.36 4.15 -8.46
C MET A 26 4.55 4.02 -9.97
N ALA A 27 3.49 4.20 -10.76
CA ALA A 27 3.55 4.13 -12.23
C ALA A 27 4.48 5.19 -12.83
N GLN A 28 4.65 6.33 -12.15
CA GLN A 28 5.59 7.38 -12.54
C GLN A 28 7.05 7.08 -12.13
N ARG A 29 7.30 6.07 -11.28
CA ARG A 29 8.61 5.79 -10.67
C ARG A 29 8.99 4.31 -10.71
N GLN A 30 9.22 3.78 -11.90
CA GLN A 30 9.49 2.34 -12.06
C GLN A 30 10.99 1.97 -12.14
N GLU A 31 11.88 2.96 -12.22
CA GLU A 31 13.33 2.74 -12.25
C GLU A 31 13.87 2.32 -10.88
N ASP A 32 14.59 1.19 -10.82
CA ASP A 32 15.10 0.58 -9.57
C ASP A 32 14.01 0.49 -8.48
N ALA A 33 12.80 0.09 -8.89
CA ALA A 33 11.62 0.00 -8.05
C ALA A 33 11.25 -1.46 -7.77
N PHE A 34 10.96 -1.75 -6.50
CA PHE A 34 10.54 -3.06 -6.01
C PHE A 34 9.13 -2.92 -5.44
N TYR A 35 8.14 -3.40 -6.19
CA TYR A 35 6.74 -3.34 -5.79
C TYR A 35 6.20 -4.75 -5.63
N GLY A 36 5.47 -5.02 -4.56
CA GLY A 36 5.07 -6.40 -4.30
C GLY A 36 3.82 -6.56 -3.47
N VAL A 37 3.49 -7.82 -3.24
CA VAL A 37 2.39 -8.23 -2.37
C VAL A 37 2.98 -8.78 -1.08
N SER A 38 2.63 -8.16 0.06
CA SER A 38 3.04 -8.61 1.40
C SER A 38 2.10 -9.68 1.95
N ASP A 39 2.09 -10.83 1.30
CA ASP A 39 1.25 -11.98 1.66
C ASP A 39 1.58 -12.57 3.04
N LEU A 40 2.85 -12.56 3.48
CA LEU A 40 3.22 -12.98 4.84
C LEU A 40 2.63 -12.04 5.92
N HIS A 41 2.63 -10.72 5.68
CA HIS A 41 2.01 -9.76 6.61
C HIS A 41 0.50 -9.93 6.73
N ALA A 42 -0.18 -10.40 5.67
CA ALA A 42 -1.61 -10.70 5.74
C ALA A 42 -1.93 -11.87 6.69
N MET A 43 -0.96 -12.77 6.94
CA MET A 43 -1.14 -13.93 7.81
C MET A 43 -1.01 -13.62 9.31
N THR A 44 -0.66 -12.37 9.67
CA THR A 44 -0.54 -11.93 11.07
C THR A 44 -1.87 -11.96 11.82
N THR A 45 -2.99 -11.90 11.10
CA THR A 45 -4.36 -12.09 11.59
C THR A 45 -4.97 -13.34 10.98
N GLU A 46 -6.15 -13.73 11.46
CA GLU A 46 -6.93 -14.81 10.86
C GLU A 46 -7.15 -14.57 9.37
N HIS A 47 -7.03 -15.65 8.57
CA HIS A 47 -7.15 -15.60 7.12
C HIS A 47 -7.67 -16.93 6.58
N SER A 48 -8.39 -16.87 5.46
CA SER A 48 -8.70 -18.02 4.64
C SER A 48 -7.59 -18.26 3.61
N PRO A 49 -7.07 -19.49 3.46
CA PRO A 49 -6.06 -19.79 2.44
C PRO A 49 -6.55 -19.47 1.01
N ALA A 50 -7.83 -19.75 0.73
CA ALA A 50 -8.41 -19.47 -0.57
C ALA A 50 -8.48 -17.96 -0.85
N GLU A 51 -8.94 -17.17 0.13
CA GLU A 51 -9.02 -15.71 0.00
C GLU A 51 -7.63 -15.07 -0.11
N LEU A 52 -6.65 -15.54 0.67
CA LEU A 52 -5.27 -15.06 0.58
C LEU A 52 -4.69 -15.28 -0.82
N ALA A 53 -4.88 -16.48 -1.38
CA ALA A 53 -4.41 -16.82 -2.72
C ALA A 53 -5.12 -15.99 -3.80
N GLU A 54 -6.45 -15.82 -3.69
CA GLU A 54 -7.25 -15.00 -4.59
C GLU A 54 -6.80 -13.54 -4.56
N ARG A 55 -6.71 -12.93 -3.37
CA ARG A 55 -6.34 -11.51 -3.21
C ARG A 55 -4.90 -11.23 -3.59
N THR A 56 -3.99 -12.18 -3.34
CA THR A 56 -2.60 -12.05 -3.78
C THR A 56 -2.51 -11.99 -5.30
N ARG A 57 -3.25 -12.86 -6.00
CA ARG A 57 -3.34 -12.83 -7.46
C ARG A 57 -4.02 -11.56 -7.97
N GLU A 58 -5.16 -11.17 -7.38
CA GLU A 58 -5.89 -9.95 -7.75
C GLU A 58 -5.00 -8.71 -7.66
N ILE A 59 -4.29 -8.53 -6.54
CA ILE A 59 -3.38 -7.40 -6.36
C ILE A 59 -2.24 -7.46 -7.37
N ALA A 60 -1.58 -8.61 -7.55
CA ALA A 60 -0.49 -8.73 -8.51
C ALA A 60 -0.94 -8.39 -9.95
N THR A 61 -2.11 -8.88 -10.37
CA THR A 61 -2.71 -8.54 -11.66
C THR A 61 -3.06 -7.06 -11.75
N LEU A 62 -3.57 -6.44 -10.68
CA LEU A 62 -3.85 -5.00 -10.62
C LEU A 62 -2.57 -4.14 -10.74
N LEU A 63 -1.45 -4.56 -10.16
CA LEU A 63 -0.16 -3.86 -10.32
C LEU A 63 0.24 -3.81 -11.80
N LEU A 64 0.10 -4.91 -12.52
CA LEU A 64 0.32 -4.94 -13.97
C LEU A 64 -0.72 -4.14 -14.75
N ALA A 65 -1.99 -4.19 -14.34
CA ALA A 65 -3.07 -3.47 -15.01
C ALA A 65 -2.92 -1.95 -14.92
N VAL A 66 -2.29 -1.44 -13.85
CA VAL A 66 -1.94 -0.02 -13.70
C VAL A 66 -0.68 0.38 -14.50
N GLY A 67 0.01 -0.59 -15.11
CA GLY A 67 1.19 -0.33 -15.94
C GLY A 67 2.49 -0.29 -15.14
N LEU A 68 2.63 -1.14 -14.11
CA LEU A 68 3.87 -1.29 -13.34
C LEU A 68 4.84 -2.33 -13.93
N ASP A 69 4.78 -2.56 -15.25
CA ASP A 69 5.54 -3.61 -15.96
C ASP A 69 7.06 -3.37 -16.00
N ARG A 70 7.53 -2.14 -15.78
CA ARG A 70 8.97 -1.80 -15.72
C ARG A 70 9.56 -1.96 -14.32
N ALA A 71 8.72 -2.04 -13.29
CA ALA A 71 9.15 -2.27 -11.93
C ALA A 71 9.45 -3.76 -11.69
N THR A 72 10.23 -4.06 -10.64
CA THR A 72 10.38 -5.43 -10.14
C THR A 72 9.14 -5.81 -9.34
N LEU A 73 8.27 -6.64 -9.92
CA LEU A 73 7.05 -7.12 -9.28
C LEU A 73 7.24 -8.48 -8.62
N PHE A 74 6.85 -8.63 -7.36
CA PHE A 74 7.10 -9.89 -6.62
C PHE A 74 6.07 -10.17 -5.52
N ARG A 75 6.05 -11.42 -5.05
CA ARG A 75 5.33 -11.84 -3.83
C ARG A 75 6.34 -12.03 -2.71
N GLN A 76 6.05 -11.47 -1.53
CA GLN A 76 6.95 -11.51 -0.37
C GLN A 76 7.32 -12.95 0.01
N SER A 77 6.34 -13.86 0.06
CA SER A 77 6.55 -15.28 0.37
C SER A 77 7.45 -16.05 -0.60
N ARG A 78 7.64 -15.53 -1.83
CA ARG A 78 8.46 -16.17 -2.88
C ARG A 78 9.92 -15.73 -2.88
N VAL A 79 10.29 -14.85 -1.95
CA VAL A 79 11.65 -14.36 -1.75
C VAL A 79 12.09 -14.76 -0.32
N PRO A 80 12.70 -15.95 -0.14
CA PRO A 80 12.99 -16.52 1.18
C PRO A 80 13.89 -15.66 2.07
N THR A 81 14.65 -14.72 1.49
CA THR A 81 15.50 -13.82 2.25
C THR A 81 14.72 -12.95 3.22
N HIS A 82 13.45 -12.66 2.95
CA HIS A 82 12.58 -11.89 3.85
C HIS A 82 12.42 -12.57 5.21
N THR A 83 12.04 -13.84 5.22
CA THR A 83 11.90 -14.62 6.47
C THR A 83 13.25 -14.95 7.08
N GLY A 84 14.27 -15.25 6.26
CA GLY A 84 15.63 -15.48 6.71
C GLY A 84 16.20 -14.30 7.49
N LEU A 85 16.09 -13.08 6.94
CA LEU A 85 16.57 -11.89 7.64
C LEU A 85 15.67 -11.51 8.82
N ALA A 86 14.35 -11.69 8.71
CA ALA A 86 13.44 -11.41 9.82
C ALA A 86 13.84 -12.18 11.08
N TYR A 87 14.18 -13.47 10.95
CA TYR A 87 14.63 -14.28 12.09
C TYR A 87 15.93 -13.74 12.71
N LEU A 88 16.93 -13.38 11.90
CA LEU A 88 18.17 -12.78 12.40
C LEU A 88 17.93 -11.45 13.12
N LEU A 89 17.00 -10.63 12.62
CA LEU A 89 16.62 -9.38 13.25
C LEU A 89 15.78 -9.60 14.53
N GLU A 90 15.03 -10.69 14.64
CA GLU A 90 14.33 -11.06 15.89
C GLU A 90 15.34 -11.34 17.01
N CYS A 91 16.52 -11.88 16.69
CA CYS A 91 17.63 -12.02 17.64
C CYS A 91 18.26 -10.68 18.07
N THR A 92 17.90 -9.58 17.41
CA THR A 92 18.37 -8.21 17.72
C THR A 92 17.28 -7.37 18.39
N ALA A 93 16.01 -7.63 18.07
CA ALA A 93 14.85 -6.98 18.65
C ALA A 93 14.62 -7.39 20.10
N THR A 94 13.95 -6.53 20.87
CA THR A 94 13.54 -6.85 22.25
C THR A 94 12.02 -6.90 22.36
N THR A 95 11.53 -7.76 23.24
CA THR A 95 10.08 -7.85 23.54
C THR A 95 9.51 -6.52 24.03
N GLY A 96 10.31 -5.72 24.75
CA GLY A 96 9.90 -4.39 25.20
C GLY A 96 9.60 -3.43 24.05
N GLU A 97 10.38 -3.46 22.97
CA GLU A 97 10.13 -2.62 21.78
C GLU A 97 8.87 -3.04 21.07
N LEU A 98 8.71 -4.35 20.82
CA LEU A 98 7.57 -4.91 20.12
C LEU A 98 6.26 -4.69 20.92
N GLY A 99 6.29 -4.87 22.24
CA GLY A 99 5.14 -4.64 23.11
C GLY A 99 4.72 -3.17 23.25
N ARG A 100 5.58 -2.22 22.85
CA ARG A 100 5.25 -0.78 22.83
C ARG A 100 4.65 -0.31 21.50
N MET A 101 4.63 -1.15 20.47
CA MET A 101 4.05 -0.80 19.17
C MET A 101 2.55 -0.50 19.31
N VAL A 102 2.10 0.65 18.81
CA VAL A 102 0.71 1.10 18.91
C VAL A 102 -0.21 0.10 18.21
N GLN A 103 0.17 -0.36 17.02
CA GLN A 103 -0.58 -1.31 16.22
C GLN A 103 -0.74 -2.66 16.93
N PHE A 104 0.28 -3.10 17.70
CA PHE A 104 0.15 -4.30 18.51
C PHE A 104 -0.83 -4.06 19.66
N LYS A 105 -0.70 -2.97 20.42
CA LYS A 105 -1.60 -2.63 21.53
C LYS A 105 -3.06 -2.50 21.11
N GLU A 106 -3.32 -1.92 19.94
CA GLU A 106 -4.67 -1.72 19.43
C GLU A 106 -5.31 -3.00 18.88
N LYS A 107 -4.50 -3.92 18.33
CA LYS A 107 -5.00 -5.13 17.65
C LYS A 107 -4.88 -6.40 18.50
N SER A 108 -4.09 -6.38 19.56
CA SER A 108 -3.87 -7.56 20.40
C SER A 108 -5.11 -7.90 21.22
N THR A 109 -5.44 -9.18 21.26
CA THR A 109 -6.40 -9.82 22.16
C THR A 109 -5.69 -10.84 23.06
N PRO A 110 -6.35 -11.45 24.06
CA PRO A 110 -5.73 -12.52 24.85
C PRO A 110 -5.22 -13.71 24.02
N SER A 111 -5.80 -13.95 22.83
CA SER A 111 -5.37 -15.02 21.90
C SER A 111 -4.73 -14.42 20.64
N THR A 112 -3.71 -13.59 20.84
CA THR A 112 -2.97 -12.96 19.74
C THR A 112 -1.95 -13.92 19.13
N ARG A 113 -1.85 -13.95 17.79
CA ARG A 113 -0.78 -14.67 17.09
C ARG A 113 0.57 -14.02 17.38
N ALA A 114 1.60 -14.83 17.63
CA ALA A 114 2.97 -14.34 17.80
C ALA A 114 3.44 -13.48 16.61
N SER A 115 3.02 -13.81 15.40
CA SER A 115 3.31 -13.02 14.20
C SER A 115 2.77 -11.59 14.26
N LEU A 116 1.67 -11.31 14.96
CA LEU A 116 1.19 -9.92 15.14
C LEU A 116 2.13 -9.12 16.07
N PHE A 117 2.87 -9.80 16.94
CA PHE A 117 3.88 -9.20 17.79
C PHE A 117 5.21 -9.00 17.03
N THR A 118 5.59 -9.95 16.18
CA THR A 118 6.90 -9.93 15.50
C THR A 118 6.89 -9.35 14.09
N TYR A 119 5.73 -9.10 13.46
CA TYR A 119 5.70 -8.51 12.11
C TYR A 119 6.44 -7.18 11.93
N PRO A 120 6.62 -6.30 12.94
CA PRO A 120 7.45 -5.11 12.76
C PRO A 120 8.91 -5.46 12.42
N VAL A 121 9.39 -6.63 12.89
CA VAL A 121 10.72 -7.16 12.53
C VAL A 121 10.74 -7.70 11.11
N LEU A 122 9.67 -8.37 10.67
CA LEU A 122 9.52 -8.76 9.26
C LEU A 122 9.49 -7.53 8.35
N MET A 123 8.81 -6.45 8.74
CA MET A 123 8.82 -5.18 8.01
C MET A 123 10.23 -4.56 7.96
N ALA A 124 10.99 -4.63 9.05
CA ALA A 124 12.38 -4.20 9.06
C ALA A 124 13.23 -5.02 8.08
N ALA A 125 13.03 -6.34 8.02
CA ALA A 125 13.70 -7.20 7.04
C ALA A 125 13.32 -6.82 5.60
N ASP A 126 12.03 -6.59 5.34
CA ASP A 126 11.54 -6.15 4.03
C ASP A 126 12.26 -4.89 3.56
N ILE A 127 12.52 -3.94 4.46
CA ILE A 127 13.20 -2.67 4.12
C ILE A 127 14.72 -2.89 3.95
N LEU A 128 15.37 -3.49 4.94
CA LEU A 128 16.84 -3.54 5.00
C LEU A 128 17.46 -4.41 3.91
N LEU A 129 16.77 -5.45 3.44
CA LEU A 129 17.24 -6.29 2.34
C LEU A 129 17.48 -5.52 1.03
N TYR A 130 16.68 -4.50 0.75
CA TYR A 130 16.76 -3.75 -0.50
C TYR A 130 17.64 -2.51 -0.37
N ARG A 131 18.02 -2.12 0.86
CA ARG A 131 18.88 -0.96 1.17
C ARG A 131 18.38 0.35 0.55
N PRO A 132 17.10 0.75 0.74
CA PRO A 132 16.64 2.06 0.30
C PRO A 132 17.36 3.16 1.08
N ALA A 133 17.75 4.24 0.38
CA ALA A 133 18.31 5.42 1.06
C ALA A 133 17.24 6.13 1.90
N VAL A 134 16.01 6.17 1.39
CA VAL A 134 14.88 6.89 1.98
C VAL A 134 13.63 5.99 1.94
N VAL A 135 12.88 5.95 3.03
CA VAL A 135 11.59 5.25 3.12
C VAL A 135 10.49 6.29 3.33
N PRO A 136 9.63 6.53 2.32
CA PRO A 136 8.48 7.41 2.47
C PRO A 136 7.38 6.72 3.27
N VAL A 137 6.99 7.27 4.42
CA VAL A 137 5.94 6.67 5.26
C VAL A 137 4.91 7.66 5.75
N GLY A 138 3.65 7.24 5.76
CA GLY A 138 2.60 7.93 6.48
C GLY A 138 2.78 7.84 7.99
N ASP A 139 2.08 8.70 8.72
CA ASP A 139 2.12 8.75 10.19
C ASP A 139 1.80 7.41 10.84
N ASP A 140 0.96 6.59 10.17
CA ASP A 140 0.53 5.28 10.63
C ASP A 140 1.62 4.20 10.58
N GLN A 141 2.67 4.37 9.78
CA GLN A 141 3.78 3.42 9.66
C GLN A 141 5.11 3.96 10.21
N ARG A 142 5.13 5.21 10.67
CA ARG A 142 6.35 5.88 11.15
C ARG A 142 7.03 5.09 12.27
N GLN A 143 6.28 4.58 13.24
CA GLN A 143 6.83 3.82 14.37
C GLN A 143 7.58 2.55 13.91
N HIS A 144 7.11 1.87 12.87
CA HIS A 144 7.77 0.67 12.34
C HIS A 144 9.08 0.99 11.62
N VAL A 145 9.17 2.14 10.94
CA VAL A 145 10.43 2.56 10.29
C VAL A 145 11.44 3.07 11.30
N GLU A 146 11.01 3.73 12.39
CA GLU A 146 11.90 4.04 13.51
C GLU A 146 12.46 2.75 14.13
N LEU A 147 11.62 1.73 14.37
CA LEU A 147 12.10 0.42 14.81
C LEU A 147 13.11 -0.19 13.82
N THR A 148 12.83 -0.10 12.51
CA THR A 148 13.74 -0.60 11.46
C THR A 148 15.13 0.06 11.56
N ARG A 149 15.17 1.38 11.80
CA ARG A 149 16.41 2.14 11.99
C ARG A 149 17.14 1.70 13.26
N ASP A 150 16.42 1.55 14.36
CA ASP A 150 16.98 1.11 15.64
C ASP A 150 17.59 -0.29 15.55
N LEU A 151 16.90 -1.21 14.87
CA LEU A 151 17.40 -2.57 14.61
C LEU A 151 18.65 -2.54 13.73
N ALA A 152 18.67 -1.75 12.66
CA ALA A 152 19.83 -1.61 11.79
C ALA A 152 21.05 -1.06 12.55
N LEU A 153 20.87 0.02 13.33
CA LEU A 153 21.92 0.62 14.15
C LEU A 153 22.45 -0.36 15.19
N ARG A 154 21.56 -1.07 15.88
CA ARG A 154 21.94 -2.04 16.92
C ARG A 154 22.69 -3.22 16.33
N PHE A 155 22.20 -3.77 15.22
CA PHE A 155 22.87 -4.84 14.49
C PHE A 155 24.29 -4.40 14.09
N ASN A 156 24.41 -3.23 13.45
CA ASN A 156 25.69 -2.73 12.97
C ASN A 156 26.70 -2.53 14.11
N ARG A 157 26.27 -1.99 15.25
CA ARG A 157 27.13 -1.81 16.43
C ARG A 157 27.60 -3.13 17.03
N ARG A 158 26.80 -4.18 16.96
CA ARG A 158 27.08 -5.47 17.61
C ARG A 158 27.89 -6.41 16.72
N TYR A 159 27.54 -6.49 15.43
CA TYR A 159 28.06 -7.50 14.51
C TYR A 159 28.94 -6.92 13.40
N GLY A 160 29.00 -5.58 13.26
CA GLY A 160 29.72 -4.88 12.20
C GLY A 160 28.78 -4.24 11.17
N GLU A 161 29.29 -3.28 10.40
CA GLU A 161 28.48 -2.49 9.45
C GLU A 161 27.98 -3.35 8.27
N VAL A 162 26.70 -3.76 8.35
CA VAL A 162 26.02 -4.54 7.30
C VAL A 162 24.89 -3.74 6.64
N PHE A 163 24.10 -3.02 7.45
CA PHE A 163 22.90 -2.33 6.99
C PHE A 163 23.10 -0.84 6.75
N THR A 164 22.57 -0.34 5.64
CA THR A 164 22.30 1.09 5.48
C THR A 164 21.10 1.46 6.35
N VAL A 165 21.24 2.47 7.21
CA VAL A 165 20.15 2.96 8.05
C VAL A 165 19.28 3.89 7.21
N PRO A 166 18.01 3.53 6.92
CA PRO A 166 17.18 4.30 6.00
C PRO A 166 16.76 5.63 6.62
N GLU A 167 16.76 6.72 5.85
CA GLU A 167 16.16 7.98 6.26
C GLU A 167 14.63 7.92 6.17
N ILE A 168 13.94 8.53 7.13
CA ILE A 168 12.48 8.68 7.08
C ILE A 168 12.17 9.95 6.32
N ALA A 169 11.36 9.82 5.27
CA ALA A 169 10.77 10.97 4.60
C ALA A 169 9.27 10.98 4.78
N THR A 170 8.73 12.18 5.03
CA THR A 170 7.30 12.42 4.85
C THR A 170 7.02 12.41 3.35
N PRO A 171 6.07 11.60 2.85
CA PRO A 171 5.65 11.67 1.47
C PRO A 171 5.25 13.11 1.13
N ALA A 172 5.58 13.58 -0.08
CA ALA A 172 4.88 14.74 -0.63
C ALA A 172 3.37 14.48 -0.50
N VAL A 173 2.58 15.50 -0.18
CA VAL A 173 1.13 15.35 0.07
C VAL A 173 0.50 14.71 -1.17
N GLY A 174 0.36 13.39 -1.13
CA GLY A 174 -0.34 12.62 -2.15
C GLY A 174 -1.83 12.89 -1.99
N ALA A 175 -2.56 12.88 -3.10
CA ALA A 175 -4.01 13.00 -3.05
C ALA A 175 -4.58 11.92 -2.10
N ARG A 176 -5.27 12.38 -1.05
CA ARG A 176 -5.87 11.53 -0.03
C ARG A 176 -7.35 11.39 -0.36
N VAL A 177 -7.75 10.19 -0.79
CA VAL A 177 -9.16 9.89 -0.99
C VAL A 177 -9.79 9.47 0.34
N MET A 178 -10.77 10.24 0.78
CA MET A 178 -11.55 9.97 1.99
C MET A 178 -12.76 9.09 1.66
N ASP A 179 -13.28 8.41 2.67
CA ASP A 179 -14.51 7.65 2.55
C ASP A 179 -15.67 8.58 2.15
N LEU A 180 -16.44 8.20 1.13
CA LEU A 180 -17.50 9.06 0.61
C LEU A 180 -18.69 9.17 1.58
N ALA A 181 -18.89 8.21 2.47
CA ALA A 181 -19.93 8.24 3.50
C ALA A 181 -19.42 8.87 4.81
N GLU A 182 -18.12 8.80 5.07
CA GLU A 182 -17.47 9.37 6.25
C GLU A 182 -16.23 10.21 5.86
N PRO A 183 -16.40 11.45 5.36
CA PRO A 183 -15.33 12.21 4.70
C PRO A 183 -14.21 12.69 5.63
N THR A 184 -14.34 12.49 6.95
CA THR A 184 -13.27 12.73 7.93
C THR A 184 -12.34 11.52 8.09
N ARG A 185 -12.65 10.39 7.46
CA ARG A 185 -11.88 9.15 7.54
C ARG A 185 -11.32 8.77 6.18
N LYS A 186 -10.07 8.29 6.16
CA LYS A 186 -9.43 7.79 4.95
C LYS A 186 -10.16 6.55 4.42
N MET A 187 -10.36 6.48 3.11
CA MET A 187 -10.90 5.29 2.45
C MET A 187 -9.98 4.09 2.72
N SER A 188 -10.54 2.98 3.20
CA SER A 188 -9.75 1.80 3.59
C SER A 188 -10.28 0.51 2.99
N LYS A 189 -9.37 -0.31 2.45
CA LYS A 189 -9.66 -1.68 1.99
C LYS A 189 -10.12 -2.64 3.10
N SER A 190 -9.82 -2.32 4.37
CA SER A 190 -10.16 -3.16 5.53
C SER A 190 -11.49 -2.79 6.19
N ARG A 191 -12.20 -1.76 5.67
CA ARG A 191 -13.50 -1.33 6.16
C ARG A 191 -14.42 -1.07 4.98
N PRO A 192 -14.98 -2.12 4.35
CA PRO A 192 -15.91 -1.95 3.24
C PRO A 192 -17.16 -1.20 3.69
N GLY A 193 -17.77 -0.44 2.79
CA GLY A 193 -18.95 0.36 3.09
C GLY A 193 -19.46 1.09 1.86
N SER A 194 -20.62 1.75 1.99
CA SER A 194 -21.25 2.49 0.87
C SER A 194 -20.42 3.65 0.36
N GLY A 195 -19.42 4.11 1.13
CA GLY A 195 -18.51 5.17 0.74
C GLY A 195 -17.16 4.70 0.18
N VAL A 196 -16.95 3.40 0.01
CA VAL A 196 -15.71 2.83 -0.54
C VAL A 196 -15.93 2.40 -1.99
N ILE A 197 -15.03 2.82 -2.87
CA ILE A 197 -15.00 2.39 -4.27
C ILE A 197 -13.81 1.46 -4.47
N GLY A 198 -14.06 0.21 -4.86
CA GLY A 198 -13.05 -0.75 -5.28
C GLY A 198 -12.59 -0.52 -6.72
N LEU A 199 -11.35 -0.89 -7.05
CA LEU A 199 -10.81 -0.70 -8.40
C LEU A 199 -11.53 -1.55 -9.47
N LEU A 200 -12.12 -2.66 -9.04
CA LEU A 200 -12.88 -3.58 -9.90
C LEU A 200 -14.39 -3.46 -9.67
N ASP A 201 -14.87 -2.36 -9.08
CA ASP A 201 -16.30 -2.12 -8.94
C ASP A 201 -16.90 -1.65 -10.28
N PRO A 202 -18.06 -2.19 -10.69
CA PRO A 202 -18.70 -1.81 -11.93
C PRO A 202 -19.24 -0.36 -11.87
N PRO A 203 -19.47 0.29 -13.02
CA PRO A 203 -19.88 1.69 -13.09
C PRO A 203 -21.15 2.03 -12.28
N ASP A 204 -22.08 1.10 -12.13
CA ASP A 204 -23.31 1.29 -11.35
C ASP A 204 -23.05 1.34 -9.83
N VAL A 205 -22.07 0.57 -9.34
CA VAL A 205 -21.60 0.63 -7.94
C VAL A 205 -20.93 1.97 -7.68
N VAL A 206 -20.04 2.41 -8.57
CA VAL A 206 -19.39 3.73 -8.50
C VAL A 206 -20.43 4.85 -8.43
N ARG A 207 -21.40 4.84 -9.36
CA ARG A 207 -22.49 5.83 -9.42
C ARG A 207 -23.31 5.86 -8.13
N ARG A 208 -23.64 4.70 -7.56
CA ARG A 208 -24.37 4.60 -6.29
C ARG A 208 -23.56 5.14 -5.11
N ALA A 209 -22.26 4.84 -5.04
CA ALA A 209 -21.38 5.33 -3.98
C ALA A 209 -21.25 6.86 -4.03
N VAL A 210 -20.95 7.41 -5.21
CA VAL A 210 -20.76 8.86 -5.40
C VAL A 210 -22.07 9.64 -5.23
N SER A 211 -23.20 9.14 -5.73
CA SER A 211 -24.49 9.81 -5.53
C SER A 211 -24.87 9.96 -4.05
N ARG A 212 -24.52 8.95 -3.23
CA ARG A 212 -24.73 8.92 -1.78
C ARG A 212 -23.60 9.55 -0.97
N ALA A 213 -22.56 10.10 -1.62
CA ALA A 213 -21.47 10.75 -0.91
C ALA A 213 -22.01 11.88 -0.02
N VAL A 214 -21.55 11.93 1.23
CA VAL A 214 -21.95 12.93 2.20
C VAL A 214 -21.37 14.28 1.80
N THR A 215 -22.24 15.28 1.71
CA THR A 215 -21.90 16.69 1.52
C THR A 215 -22.56 17.49 2.65
N ASP A 216 -22.12 18.73 2.84
CA ASP A 216 -22.85 19.69 3.66
C ASP A 216 -24.16 20.15 2.97
N SER A 217 -24.84 21.10 3.61
CA SER A 217 -26.14 21.63 3.17
C SER A 217 -26.07 23.06 2.60
N ASP A 218 -24.88 23.61 2.32
CA ASP A 218 -24.76 24.95 1.74
C ASP A 218 -25.45 25.03 0.37
N VAL A 219 -25.91 26.23 0.06
CA VAL A 219 -26.55 26.58 -1.22
C VAL A 219 -25.91 27.84 -1.80
N GLY A 220 -25.98 28.00 -3.12
CA GLY A 220 -25.48 29.19 -3.82
C GLY A 220 -24.32 28.90 -4.78
N PRO A 221 -23.86 29.93 -5.53
CA PRO A 221 -22.87 29.78 -6.59
C PRO A 221 -21.49 29.31 -6.07
N ASP A 222 -21.17 29.65 -4.82
CA ASP A 222 -19.90 29.29 -4.16
C ASP A 222 -20.01 28.04 -3.27
N ALA A 223 -21.10 27.27 -3.39
CA ALA A 223 -21.29 26.06 -2.59
C ALA A 223 -20.22 25.00 -2.89
N VAL A 224 -19.83 24.84 -4.15
CA VAL A 224 -18.78 23.90 -4.57
C VAL A 224 -17.41 24.57 -4.44
N ARG A 225 -16.77 24.38 -3.29
CA ARG A 225 -15.42 24.89 -3.02
C ARG A 225 -14.70 24.01 -2.01
N ARG A 226 -13.37 24.03 -2.05
CA ARG A 226 -12.53 23.42 -1.02
C ARG A 226 -12.62 24.22 0.27
N SER A 227 -12.78 23.53 1.39
CA SER A 227 -12.82 24.16 2.70
C SER A 227 -12.67 23.17 3.84
N PRO A 228 -12.05 23.57 4.98
CA PRO A 228 -12.00 22.76 6.18
C PRO A 228 -13.38 22.37 6.76
N ASP A 229 -14.36 23.27 6.64
CA ASP A 229 -15.77 23.07 7.02
C ASP A 229 -16.57 22.21 6.03
N LYS A 230 -15.98 21.88 4.87
CA LYS A 230 -16.64 21.14 3.78
C LYS A 230 -15.84 19.90 3.37
N PRO A 231 -15.59 18.95 4.29
CA PRO A 231 -14.73 17.80 4.03
C PRO A 231 -15.27 16.92 2.91
N GLY A 232 -16.59 16.74 2.81
CA GLY A 232 -17.22 15.94 1.76
C GLY A 232 -17.06 16.54 0.36
N VAL A 233 -17.31 17.84 0.21
CA VAL A 233 -17.15 18.55 -1.05
C VAL A 233 -15.69 18.65 -1.46
N THR A 234 -14.79 18.92 -0.51
CA THR A 234 -13.33 18.94 -0.74
C THR A 234 -12.85 17.58 -1.23
N ASN A 235 -13.27 16.49 -0.59
CA ASN A 235 -12.93 15.13 -1.02
C ASN A 235 -13.41 14.83 -2.45
N LEU A 236 -14.64 15.22 -2.80
CA LEU A 236 -15.17 15.03 -4.17
C LEU A 236 -14.38 15.83 -5.21
N LEU A 237 -13.98 17.08 -4.90
CA LEU A 237 -13.14 17.89 -5.78
C LEU A 237 -11.75 17.27 -5.96
N ASP A 238 -11.15 16.78 -4.87
CA ASP A 238 -9.84 16.13 -4.92
C ASP A 238 -9.88 14.82 -5.72
N VAL A 239 -10.95 14.02 -5.57
CA VAL A 239 -11.17 12.82 -6.39
C VAL A 239 -11.34 13.18 -7.86
N LEU A 240 -12.14 14.21 -8.17
CA LEU A 240 -12.37 14.67 -9.54
C LEU A 240 -11.06 15.01 -10.24
N GLU A 241 -10.25 15.86 -9.61
CA GLU A 241 -8.97 16.30 -10.17
C GLU A 241 -7.94 15.16 -10.24
N SER A 242 -7.91 14.26 -9.25
CA SER A 242 -7.03 13.09 -9.27
C SER A 242 -7.37 12.08 -10.37
N CYS A 243 -8.62 12.09 -10.84
CA CYS A 243 -9.10 11.30 -11.97
C CYS A 243 -9.04 12.07 -13.30
N GLY A 244 -8.32 13.21 -13.35
CA GLY A 244 -8.13 14.01 -14.57
C GLY A 244 -9.33 14.87 -14.97
N GLY A 245 -10.37 14.96 -14.12
CA GLY A 245 -11.51 15.83 -14.33
C GLY A 245 -11.26 17.27 -13.92
N SER A 246 -12.21 18.16 -14.25
CA SER A 246 -12.16 19.57 -13.89
C SER A 246 -13.43 20.02 -13.17
N ALA A 247 -13.25 20.78 -12.10
CA ALA A 247 -14.35 21.42 -11.38
C ALA A 247 -14.79 22.77 -12.00
N ALA A 248 -14.18 23.20 -13.11
CA ALA A 248 -14.50 24.48 -13.73
C ALA A 248 -15.99 24.55 -14.13
N GLY A 249 -16.69 25.58 -13.63
CA GLY A 249 -18.13 25.77 -13.90
C GLY A 249 -19.06 24.85 -13.12
N VAL A 250 -18.54 23.98 -12.24
CA VAL A 250 -19.36 23.11 -11.38
C VAL A 250 -19.81 23.89 -10.15
N THR A 251 -21.07 24.30 -10.12
CA THR A 251 -21.63 25.13 -9.03
C THR A 251 -22.63 24.41 -8.13
N THR A 252 -23.05 23.19 -8.47
CA THR A 252 -24.02 22.41 -7.69
C THR A 252 -23.46 21.05 -7.28
N TYR A 253 -23.88 20.52 -6.13
CA TYR A 253 -23.47 19.20 -5.66
C TYR A 253 -23.92 18.06 -6.58
N GLY A 254 -25.09 18.21 -7.21
CA GLY A 254 -25.56 17.25 -8.21
C GLY A 254 -24.64 17.22 -9.44
N ALA A 255 -24.18 18.38 -9.92
CA ALA A 255 -23.23 18.44 -11.03
C ALA A 255 -21.85 17.90 -10.61
N LEU A 256 -21.36 18.23 -9.41
CA LEU A 256 -20.10 17.70 -8.89
C LEU A 256 -20.11 16.18 -8.80
N LYS A 257 -21.16 15.59 -8.21
CA LYS A 257 -21.29 14.13 -8.09
C LYS A 257 -21.35 13.43 -9.45
N ARG A 258 -21.99 14.04 -10.46
CA ARG A 258 -21.97 13.51 -11.84
C ARG A 258 -20.58 13.57 -12.44
N ALA A 259 -19.92 14.72 -12.39
CA ALA A 259 -18.56 14.89 -12.89
C ALA A 259 -17.58 13.91 -12.23
N VAL A 260 -17.66 13.72 -10.91
CA VAL A 260 -16.86 12.73 -10.17
C VAL A 260 -17.16 11.31 -10.64
N THR A 261 -18.44 10.95 -10.79
CA THR A 261 -18.82 9.61 -11.27
C THR A 261 -18.20 9.34 -12.64
N ASP A 262 -18.35 10.28 -13.57
CA ASP A 262 -17.88 10.13 -14.94
C ASP A 262 -16.34 10.04 -15.00
N ALA A 263 -15.63 10.88 -14.23
CA ALA A 263 -14.17 10.84 -14.16
C ALA A 263 -13.64 9.55 -13.53
N VAL A 264 -14.26 9.07 -12.44
CA VAL A 264 -13.86 7.81 -11.80
C VAL A 264 -14.11 6.63 -12.73
N VAL A 265 -15.27 6.57 -13.39
CA VAL A 265 -15.57 5.49 -14.34
C VAL A 265 -14.57 5.51 -15.51
N ALA A 266 -14.32 6.67 -16.11
CA ALA A 266 -13.36 6.80 -17.21
C ALA A 266 -11.92 6.44 -16.78
N THR A 267 -11.57 6.63 -15.51
CA THR A 267 -10.27 6.21 -14.96
C THR A 267 -10.19 4.70 -14.74
N LEU A 268 -11.26 4.09 -14.24
CA LEU A 268 -11.28 2.66 -13.88
C LEU A 268 -11.51 1.75 -15.09
N GLU A 269 -12.26 2.17 -16.10
CA GLU A 269 -12.58 1.36 -17.28
C GLU A 269 -11.35 0.78 -17.99
N PRO A 270 -10.34 1.58 -18.41
CA PRO A 270 -9.14 1.01 -19.06
C PRO A 270 -8.33 0.08 -18.14
N LEU A 271 -8.30 0.37 -16.83
CA LEU A 271 -7.66 -0.49 -15.84
C LEU A 271 -8.41 -1.83 -15.73
N GLN A 272 -9.74 -1.79 -15.69
CA GLN A 272 -10.59 -2.98 -15.59
C GLN A 272 -10.50 -3.83 -16.87
N ASP A 273 -10.43 -3.21 -18.03
CA ASP A 273 -10.21 -3.88 -19.31
C ASP A 273 -8.87 -4.62 -19.30
N ARG A 274 -7.79 -3.92 -18.95
CA ARG A 274 -6.46 -4.52 -18.85
C ARG A 274 -6.39 -5.63 -17.79
N TYR A 275 -7.06 -5.45 -16.66
CA TYR A 275 -7.16 -6.48 -15.64
C TYR A 275 -7.87 -7.73 -16.18
N ARG A 276 -8.98 -7.59 -16.91
CA ARG A 276 -9.72 -8.72 -17.50
C ARG A 276 -8.87 -9.47 -18.52
N GLU A 277 -8.11 -8.77 -19.36
CA GLU A 277 -7.14 -9.38 -20.28
C GLU A 277 -6.10 -10.22 -19.53
N LEU A 278 -5.44 -9.62 -18.52
CA LEU A 278 -4.40 -10.30 -17.74
C LEU A 278 -4.95 -11.45 -16.89
N ALA A 279 -6.18 -11.32 -16.38
CA ALA A 279 -6.84 -12.38 -15.62
C ALA A 279 -7.24 -13.57 -16.51
N ALA A 280 -7.48 -13.33 -17.81
CA ALA A 280 -7.75 -14.38 -18.79
C ALA A 280 -6.48 -15.17 -19.18
N ASP A 281 -5.29 -14.56 -19.03
CA ASP A 281 -3.99 -15.24 -19.16
C ASP A 281 -3.14 -15.13 -17.87
N PRO A 282 -3.41 -15.99 -16.87
CA PRO A 282 -2.62 -16.02 -15.64
C PRO A 282 -1.15 -16.38 -15.86
N SER A 283 -0.80 -17.02 -16.98
CA SER A 283 0.56 -17.50 -17.23
C SER A 283 1.55 -16.35 -17.45
N TYR A 284 1.09 -15.28 -18.13
CA TYR A 284 1.87 -14.06 -18.28
C TYR A 284 2.14 -13.40 -16.93
N VAL A 285 1.13 -13.27 -16.07
CA VAL A 285 1.27 -12.68 -14.73
C VAL A 285 2.29 -13.45 -13.89
N GLU A 286 2.20 -14.78 -13.88
CA GLU A 286 3.16 -15.62 -13.16
C GLU A 286 4.58 -15.52 -13.73
N THR A 287 4.74 -15.39 -15.05
CA THR A 287 6.04 -15.20 -15.69
C THR A 287 6.71 -13.89 -15.24
N VAL A 288 5.95 -12.79 -15.21
CA VAL A 288 6.46 -11.50 -14.75
C VAL A 288 6.83 -11.55 -13.27
N LEU A 289 5.98 -12.14 -12.42
CA LEU A 289 6.25 -12.30 -10.99
C LEU A 289 7.48 -13.18 -10.74
N ALA A 290 7.64 -14.30 -11.46
CA ALA A 290 8.79 -15.19 -11.28
C ALA A 290 10.11 -14.48 -11.64
N ALA A 291 10.11 -13.67 -12.71
CA ALA A 291 11.27 -12.86 -13.08
C ALA A 291 11.58 -11.79 -12.02
N GLY A 292 10.55 -11.13 -11.46
CA GLY A 292 10.75 -10.14 -10.40
C GLY A 292 11.20 -10.76 -9.08
N GLU A 293 10.68 -11.93 -8.71
CA GLU A 293 11.11 -12.69 -7.53
C GLU A 293 12.57 -13.13 -7.63
N GLU A 294 13.01 -13.53 -8.82
CA GLU A 294 14.42 -13.82 -9.09
C GLU A 294 15.30 -12.57 -8.99
N ARG A 295 14.83 -11.45 -9.54
CA ARG A 295 15.53 -10.17 -9.40
C ARG A 295 15.65 -9.74 -7.94
N CYS A 296 14.60 -9.95 -7.14
CA CYS A 296 14.64 -9.72 -5.70
C CYS A 296 15.74 -10.57 -5.04
N ARG A 297 15.75 -11.89 -5.27
CA ARG A 297 16.78 -12.79 -4.72
C ARG A 297 18.20 -12.32 -5.03
N GLN A 298 18.48 -11.94 -6.27
CA GLN A 298 19.80 -11.42 -6.67
C GLN A 298 20.24 -10.17 -5.88
N VAL A 299 19.30 -9.33 -5.46
CA VAL A 299 19.57 -8.11 -4.69
C VAL A 299 19.67 -8.39 -3.20
N THR A 300 18.85 -9.31 -2.69
CA THR A 300 18.65 -9.54 -1.26
C THR A 300 19.55 -10.62 -0.68
N GLU A 301 19.92 -11.65 -1.45
CA GLU A 301 20.80 -12.75 -1.02
C GLU A 301 22.16 -12.28 -0.51
N PRO A 302 22.88 -11.33 -1.18
CA PRO A 302 24.14 -10.83 -0.66
C PRO A 302 24.00 -10.12 0.69
N VAL A 303 22.85 -9.47 0.93
CA VAL A 303 22.57 -8.75 2.19
C VAL A 303 22.31 -9.75 3.32
N LEU A 304 21.49 -10.77 3.07
CA LEU A 304 21.28 -11.85 4.03
C LEU A 304 22.59 -12.57 4.34
N ALA A 305 23.38 -12.92 3.33
CA ALA A 305 24.66 -13.61 3.51
C ALA A 305 25.65 -12.76 4.33
N ALA A 306 25.66 -11.44 4.15
CA ALA A 306 26.47 -10.54 4.98
C ALA A 306 26.01 -10.53 6.43
N ALA A 307 24.69 -10.45 6.68
CA ALA A 307 24.13 -10.52 8.02
C ALA A 307 24.43 -11.87 8.71
N SER A 308 24.24 -12.98 8.00
CA SER A 308 24.57 -14.33 8.48
C SER A 308 26.04 -14.45 8.89
N ARG A 309 26.98 -14.04 8.01
CA ARG A 309 28.41 -14.05 8.33
C ARG A 309 28.76 -13.19 9.54
N ALA A 310 28.16 -12.01 9.66
CA ALA A 310 28.37 -11.11 10.79
C ALA A 310 27.89 -11.71 12.13
N MET A 311 26.90 -12.61 12.07
CA MET A 311 26.41 -13.39 13.22
C MET A 311 27.11 -14.75 13.40
N GLY A 312 28.05 -15.11 12.52
CA GLY A 312 28.80 -16.38 12.60
C GLY A 312 28.07 -17.60 12.04
N LEU A 313 27.14 -17.42 11.12
CA LEU A 313 26.39 -18.48 10.41
C LEU A 313 26.94 -18.76 9.01
#